data_AF-F2CBG5-F1
#
_entry.id   AF-F2CBG5-F1
#
_cell.length_a   1.000
_cell.length_b   1.000
_cell.length_c   1.000
_cell.angle_alpha   90.00
_cell.angle_beta   90.00
_cell.angle_gamma   90.00
#
_symmetry.space_group_name_H-M   'P 1'
#
loop_
_entity.id
_entity.type
_entity.pdbx_description
1 polymer ?
#
loop_
_entity_poly.entity_id
_entity_poly.type
_entity_poly.pdbx_seq_one_letter_code
_entity_poly.pdbx_strand_id
1 'polypeptide(L)'
;MKNLLDWASRALDLSDPTGPSALNAKVVTVSSVANGTSPDEVFKHYRSLLPFIRMNVVEPFTGVGINPEAWGTGQLTVAEDKLAELSAQADALLAALN
;
A
#
# COMPACT_ATOMS: atom_id res chain seq x y z
N MET A 1 1.59 -5.39 -10.37
CA MET A 1 0.97 -5.51 -9.03
C MET A 1 -0.26 -6.41 -9.02
N LYS A 2 -1.37 -6.07 -9.71
CA LYS A 2 -2.63 -6.85 -9.66
C LYS A 2 -2.47 -8.35 -9.95
N ASN A 3 -1.74 -8.73 -11.01
CA ASN A 3 -1.47 -10.14 -11.33
C ASN A 3 -0.74 -10.90 -10.21
N LEU A 4 0.14 -10.23 -9.46
CA LEU A 4 0.81 -10.85 -8.30
C LEU A 4 -0.21 -11.15 -7.19
N LEU A 5 -1.10 -10.19 -6.90
CA LEU A 5 -2.17 -10.39 -5.91
C LEU A 5 -3.17 -11.47 -6.34
N ASP A 6 -3.40 -11.64 -7.64
CA ASP A 6 -4.27 -12.71 -8.16
C ASP A 6 -3.73 -14.09 -7.80
N TRP A 7 -2.44 -14.31 -7.98
CA TRP A 7 -1.78 -15.55 -7.59
C TRP A 7 -1.64 -15.69 -6.07
N ALA A 8 -1.13 -14.67 -5.39
CA ALA A 8 -0.89 -14.73 -3.95
C ALA A 8 -2.18 -14.84 -3.11
N SER A 9 -3.33 -14.43 -3.67
CA SER A 9 -4.64 -14.55 -3.02
C SER A 9 -5.30 -15.92 -3.21
N ARG A 10 -4.71 -16.86 -3.96
CA ARG A 10 -5.24 -18.23 -4.06
C ARG A 10 -5.03 -19.00 -2.75
N ALA A 11 -5.96 -19.90 -2.43
CA ALA A 11 -5.86 -20.79 -1.27
C ALA A 11 -4.57 -21.62 -1.32
N LEU A 12 -3.96 -21.84 -0.17
CA LEU A 12 -2.74 -22.66 -0.06
C LEU A 12 -3.03 -24.15 -0.21
N ASP A 13 -4.17 -24.60 0.31
CA ASP A 13 -4.64 -25.97 0.16
C ASP A 13 -5.37 -26.13 -1.19
N LEU A 14 -4.80 -26.92 -2.09
CA LEU A 14 -5.36 -27.17 -3.41
C LEU A 14 -6.66 -27.99 -3.37
N SER A 15 -6.91 -28.70 -2.27
CA SER A 15 -8.14 -29.45 -2.05
C SER A 15 -9.27 -28.62 -1.43
N ASP A 16 -8.96 -27.45 -0.86
CA ASP A 16 -9.92 -26.49 -0.33
C ASP A 16 -9.76 -25.10 -0.98
N PRO A 17 -10.45 -24.84 -2.11
CA PRO A 17 -10.37 -23.55 -2.79
C PRO A 17 -11.00 -22.39 -2.00
N THR A 18 -11.71 -22.66 -0.89
CA THR A 18 -12.30 -21.63 -0.01
C THR A 18 -11.40 -21.24 1.17
N GLY A 19 -10.34 -22.02 1.37
CA GLY A 19 -9.35 -21.87 2.43
C GLY A 19 -8.52 -20.59 2.34
N PRO A 20 -7.69 -20.32 3.37
CA PRO A 20 -6.87 -19.12 3.42
C PRO A 20 -5.73 -19.15 2.39
N SER A 21 -5.39 -17.97 1.88
CA SER A 21 -4.23 -17.74 1.02
C SER A 21 -3.01 -17.32 1.84
N ALA A 22 -1.86 -17.16 1.17
CA ALA A 22 -0.65 -16.62 1.79
C ALA A 22 -0.81 -15.18 2.31
N LEU A 23 -1.82 -14.45 1.82
CA LEU A 23 -2.11 -13.06 2.21
C LEU A 23 -3.04 -12.95 3.41
N ASN A 24 -3.66 -14.05 3.84
CA ASN A 24 -4.67 -14.02 4.90
C ASN A 24 -4.11 -13.44 6.20
N ALA A 25 -4.81 -12.43 6.74
CA ALA A 25 -4.47 -11.66 7.93
C ALA A 25 -3.10 -10.95 7.89
N LYS A 26 -2.44 -10.86 6.73
CA LYS A 26 -1.19 -10.11 6.61
C LYS A 26 -1.47 -8.62 6.83
N VAL A 27 -0.69 -8.01 7.71
CA VAL A 27 -0.67 -6.56 7.93
C VAL A 27 -0.05 -5.89 6.71
N VAL A 28 -0.70 -4.86 6.17
CA VAL A 28 -0.26 -4.17 4.96
C VAL A 28 -0.58 -2.68 5.01
N THR A 29 0.28 -1.87 4.41
CA THR A 29 0.03 -0.46 4.15
C THR A 29 0.55 -0.10 2.75
N VAL A 30 0.19 1.08 2.23
CA VAL A 30 0.58 1.51 0.88
C VAL A 30 1.08 2.96 0.92
N SER A 31 2.18 3.23 0.22
CA SER A 31 2.63 4.59 -0.09
C SER A 31 2.78 4.73 -1.61
N SER A 32 2.55 5.93 -2.15
CA SER A 32 2.58 6.15 -3.61
C SER A 32 3.25 7.47 -3.96
N VAL A 33 3.99 7.48 -5.08
CA VAL A 33 4.54 8.69 -5.69
C VAL A 33 3.78 8.96 -6.98
N ALA A 34 2.90 9.96 -6.98
CA ALA A 34 2.07 10.32 -8.12
C ALA A 34 1.47 11.73 -7.96
N ASN A 35 1.28 12.44 -9.07
CA ASN A 35 0.57 13.72 -9.10
C ASN A 35 -0.92 13.50 -9.44
N GLY A 36 -1.62 12.74 -8.60
CA GLY A 36 -3.06 12.52 -8.72
C GLY A 36 -3.90 13.72 -8.27
N THR A 37 -5.17 13.76 -8.67
CA THR A 37 -6.12 14.84 -8.29
C THR A 37 -6.37 14.90 -6.77
N SER A 38 -6.34 13.75 -6.09
CA SER A 38 -6.38 13.66 -4.63
C SER A 38 -5.76 12.34 -4.14
N PRO A 39 -5.28 12.26 -2.89
CA PRO A 39 -4.85 11.00 -2.27
C PRO A 39 -5.94 9.93 -2.32
N ASP A 40 -7.21 10.30 -2.16
CA ASP A 40 -8.32 9.34 -2.15
C ASP A 40 -8.49 8.60 -3.47
N GLU A 41 -8.36 9.30 -4.60
CA GLU A 41 -8.46 8.65 -5.91
C GLU A 41 -7.24 7.76 -6.20
N VAL A 42 -6.04 8.14 -5.72
CA VAL A 42 -4.83 7.31 -5.86
C VAL A 42 -4.98 5.98 -5.09
N PHE A 43 -5.58 6.03 -3.89
CA PHE A 43 -5.63 4.88 -3.00
C PHE A 43 -6.92 4.06 -3.06
N LYS A 44 -7.97 4.58 -3.70
CA LYS A 44 -9.30 3.96 -3.81
C LYS A 44 -9.26 2.46 -4.12
N HIS A 45 -8.47 2.06 -5.11
CA HIS A 45 -8.39 0.66 -5.52
C HIS A 45 -7.68 -0.22 -4.48
N TYR A 46 -6.66 0.29 -3.78
CA TYR A 46 -5.99 -0.45 -2.71
C TYR A 46 -6.89 -0.60 -1.48
N ARG A 47 -7.55 0.49 -1.07
CA ARG A 47 -8.50 0.48 0.05
C ARG A 47 -9.66 -0.50 -0.17
N SER A 48 -10.09 -0.67 -1.42
CA SER A 48 -11.11 -1.67 -1.76
C SER A 48 -10.53 -3.09 -1.85
N LEU A 49 -9.40 -3.29 -2.54
CA LEU A 49 -8.89 -4.63 -2.86
C LEU A 49 -8.23 -5.33 -1.68
N LEU A 50 -7.41 -4.64 -0.89
CA LEU A 50 -6.57 -5.28 0.14
C LEU A 50 -7.41 -5.93 1.27
N PRO A 51 -8.44 -5.27 1.82
CA PRO A 51 -9.33 -5.91 2.78
C PRO A 51 -10.15 -7.04 2.13
N PHE A 52 -10.56 -6.87 0.87
CA PHE A 52 -11.33 -7.88 0.14
C PHE A 52 -10.57 -9.22 0.01
N ILE A 53 -9.24 -9.17 -0.18
CA ILE A 53 -8.39 -10.36 -0.20
C ILE A 53 -7.86 -10.77 1.20
N ARG A 54 -8.59 -10.40 2.26
CA ARG A 54 -8.38 -10.77 3.66
C ARG A 54 -7.07 -10.28 4.28
N MET A 55 -6.56 -9.12 3.85
CA MET A 55 -5.42 -8.47 4.51
C MET A 55 -5.88 -7.44 5.55
N ASN A 56 -5.03 -7.17 6.54
CA ASN A 56 -5.26 -6.19 7.58
C ASN A 56 -4.60 -4.86 7.17
N VAL A 57 -5.40 -3.93 6.65
CA VAL A 57 -4.90 -2.64 6.16
C VAL A 57 -4.63 -1.68 7.32
N VAL A 58 -3.45 -1.06 7.30
CA VAL A 58 -3.03 -0.01 8.24
C VAL A 58 -3.02 1.34 7.53
N GLU A 59 -3.84 2.26 8.02
CA GLU A 59 -3.88 3.66 7.63
C GLU A 59 -3.07 4.52 8.63
N PRO A 60 -2.62 5.72 8.26
CA PRO A 60 -2.84 6.39 6.98
C PRO A 60 -1.90 5.91 5.86
N PHE A 61 -2.38 5.97 4.61
CA PHE A 61 -1.52 5.87 3.43
C PHE A 61 -0.86 7.21 3.11
N THR A 62 0.42 7.20 2.72
CA THR A 62 1.17 8.41 2.35
C THR A 62 1.32 8.56 0.84
N GLY A 63 0.90 9.71 0.32
CA GLY A 63 1.08 10.11 -1.08
C GLY A 63 2.11 11.23 -1.22
N VAL A 64 3.02 11.09 -2.18
CA VAL A 64 4.08 12.06 -2.45
C VAL A 64 3.99 12.54 -3.90
N GLY A 65 4.04 13.85 -4.09
CA GLY A 65 4.11 14.44 -5.43
C GLY A 65 5.50 14.33 -6.04
N ILE A 66 5.58 14.33 -7.37
CA ILE A 66 6.84 14.35 -8.12
C ILE A 66 7.27 15.81 -8.29
N ASN A 67 8.44 16.17 -7.77
CA ASN A 67 9.04 17.49 -7.98
C ASN A 67 9.51 17.63 -9.46
N PRO A 68 9.34 18.81 -10.11
CA PRO A 68 9.66 18.98 -11.53
C PRO A 68 11.11 18.64 -11.89
N GLU A 69 12.06 18.90 -11.00
CA GLU A 69 13.48 18.65 -11.21
C GLU A 69 13.78 17.14 -11.33
N ALA A 70 12.93 16.27 -10.77
CA ALA A 70 13.09 14.82 -10.84
C ALA A 70 13.10 14.30 -12.28
N TRP A 71 12.42 14.97 -13.21
CA TRP A 71 12.39 14.57 -14.62
C TRP A 71 13.73 14.77 -15.33
N GLY A 72 14.52 15.75 -14.89
CA GLY A 72 15.87 16.00 -15.43
C GLY A 72 16.97 15.31 -14.64
N THR A 73 16.81 15.20 -13.32
CA THR A 73 17.84 14.69 -12.40
C THR A 73 17.71 13.20 -12.08
N GLY A 74 16.53 12.62 -12.29
CA GLY A 74 16.19 11.26 -11.84
C GLY A 74 16.06 11.12 -10.32
N GLN A 75 16.00 12.24 -9.57
CA GLN A 75 15.97 12.25 -8.10
C GLN A 75 14.66 12.85 -7.58
N LEU A 76 13.95 12.07 -6.75
CA LEU A 76 12.77 12.53 -6.04
C LEU A 76 13.19 13.29 -4.78
N THR A 77 12.71 14.52 -4.63
CA THR A 77 12.80 15.30 -3.39
C THR A 77 11.47 15.20 -2.66
N VAL A 78 11.51 14.71 -1.42
CA VAL A 78 10.33 14.58 -0.55
C VAL A 78 10.34 15.74 0.45
N ALA A 79 9.23 16.48 0.51
CA ALA A 79 9.07 17.59 1.45
C ALA A 79 8.99 17.08 2.92
N GLU A 80 9.42 17.91 3.88
CA GLU A 80 9.52 17.52 5.29
C GLU A 80 8.17 17.08 5.89
N ASP A 81 7.07 17.70 5.47
CA ASP A 81 5.71 17.32 5.87
C ASP A 81 5.34 15.92 5.38
N LYS A 82 5.66 15.58 4.12
CA LYS A 82 5.46 14.23 3.58
C LYS A 82 6.38 13.19 4.19
N LEU A 83 7.57 13.58 4.60
CA LEU A 83 8.49 12.73 5.34
C LEU A 83 7.96 12.43 6.75
N ALA A 84 7.35 13.42 7.41
CA ALA A 84 6.66 13.22 8.68
C ALA A 84 5.42 12.33 8.54
N GLU A 85 4.60 12.50 7.49
CA GLU A 85 3.48 11.60 7.18
C GLU A 85 3.95 10.15 6.98
N LEU A 86 5.05 9.96 6.22
CA LEU A 86 5.62 8.63 5.99
C LEU A 86 6.17 8.00 7.27
N SER A 87 6.77 8.80 8.15
CA SER A 87 7.23 8.34 9.47
C SER A 87 6.05 7.88 10.33
N ALA A 88 4.97 8.66 10.37
CA ALA A 88 3.76 8.29 11.10
C ALA A 88 3.11 7.02 10.55
N GLN A 89 3.10 6.84 9.22
CA GLN A 89 2.67 5.59 8.58
C GLN A 89 3.54 4.39 9.00
N ALA A 90 4.86 4.57 9.07
CA ALA A 90 5.77 3.53 9.52
C ALA A 90 5.52 3.14 10.99
N ASP A 91 5.34 4.13 11.87
CA ASP A 91 5.01 3.90 13.29
C ASP A 91 3.68 3.15 13.45
N ALA A 92 2.65 3.54 12.68
CA ALA A 92 1.36 2.85 12.68
C ALA A 92 1.48 1.39 12.22
N LEU A 93 2.30 1.13 11.19
CA LEU A 93 2.57 -0.23 10.71
C LEU A 93 3.29 -1.07 11.76
N LEU A 94 4.32 -0.52 12.39
CA LEU A 94 5.07 -1.20 13.45
C LEU A 94 4.18 -1.49 14.66
N ALA A 95 3.31 -0.56 15.06
CA ALA A 95 2.35 -0.76 16.13
C ALA A 95 1.36 -1.89 15.83
N ALA A 96 0.94 -2.08 14.57
CA ALA A 96 0.04 -3.16 14.16
C ALA A 96 0.70 -4.54 14.05
N LEU A 97 2.03 -4.62 14.05
CA LEU A 97 2.80 -5.86 13.98
C LEU A 97 3.19 -6.43 15.35
N ASN A 98 3.14 -5.61 16.40
CA ASN A 98 3.45 -5.98 17.78
C ASN A 98 2.20 -6.46 18.54
#